data_AF-A0A2G5SMT1-F1
#
_entry.id   AF-A0A2G5SMT1-F1
#
_cell.length_a   1.000
_cell.length_b   1.000
_cell.length_c   1.000
_cell.angle_alpha   90.00
_cell.angle_beta   90.00
_cell.angle_gamma   90.00
#
_symmetry.space_group_name_H-M   'P 1'
#
loop_
_entity.id
_entity.type
_entity.pdbx_description
1 polymer ?
#
loop_
_entity_poly.entity_id
_entity_poly.type
_entity_poly.pdbx_seq_one_letter_code
_entity_poly.pdbx_strand_id
1 'polypeptide(L)'
;MTAVYKCPYDNLLILNIATTCEERNFDYPLEIIQFSIVVIDTRTKTIREDVKFNRYVRPIINPMLTDYCKSYTGIAQATVDTAEPFPVRLATHSLLLTVKTYGWSLQYQFLLTKQPLPAMFRQWVDMNALMTKVHQGQYSSRPEEDIIKNMSNFYNIHYEGAAPNAMDSSDFLAKVTKRFLDDGNLVTVNETLRCFFGNRNIPLTVDPEWRTKFNSAMEVHERMLPLISCHTGRFFPVEHYGMCHYCKNPASVCTGMEHKQYPKDVYEQLREPSVFAVKAGLVKGQHDHFGHFVLNRYRPTGEFQGAGVQGRVVAVADILNNRDGLVMKRALRAEDYHRELAVLQAMNHQAGFPNLHDFFTTPAHLGEVQYFLVTDYEGETLYDVSGRTKGGISYFNLMRITYKLLCILESLHMRGFCHRDVHARNVVIRQEYDGLVRIKLIDFGMSLPLTPPPAPKTDLTSWHASLEVCRGEAYTRFDDLISAILVAMWTIRLDPFGNDKNEYQARKVAFDANPLVWFTKELKWIGKLYNSIQLQRSSGYSHTDMFDNFHKWDPEFDPTSPITHSVIENQLRIE
;
A
#
# COMPACT_ATOMS: atom_id res chain seq x y z
N MET A 1 43.15 31.88 -26.73
CA MET A 1 42.47 30.76 -26.04
C MET A 1 40.98 31.06 -26.05
N THR A 2 40.23 30.48 -26.98
CA THR A 2 38.78 30.67 -27.11
C THR A 2 38.09 30.25 -25.82
N ALA A 3 37.32 31.16 -25.22
CA ALA A 3 36.55 30.89 -24.01
C ALA A 3 35.69 29.64 -24.21
N VAL A 4 36.04 28.56 -23.51
CA VAL A 4 35.34 27.27 -23.61
C VAL A 4 33.89 27.50 -23.25
N TYR A 5 33.00 27.20 -24.18
CA TYR A 5 31.55 27.30 -24.04
C TYR A 5 31.06 26.49 -22.83
N LYS A 6 30.39 27.14 -21.87
CA LYS A 6 29.98 26.55 -20.57
C LYS A 6 28.47 26.39 -20.42
N CYS A 7 27.78 25.88 -21.43
CA CYS A 7 26.39 25.42 -21.31
C CYS A 7 26.25 24.10 -22.08
N PRO A 8 25.89 22.96 -21.45
CA PRO A 8 25.79 21.68 -22.16
C PRO A 8 24.53 21.55 -23.03
N TYR A 9 23.69 22.59 -23.08
CA TYR A 9 22.40 22.59 -23.79
C TYR A 9 22.46 23.52 -25.00
N ASP A 10 21.75 23.15 -26.06
CA ASP A 10 21.62 23.97 -27.29
C ASP A 10 20.55 25.06 -27.17
N ASN A 11 19.53 24.83 -26.34
CA ASN A 11 18.46 25.79 -26.08
C ASN A 11 18.11 25.79 -24.58
N LEU A 12 17.77 26.96 -24.06
CA LEU A 12 17.19 27.15 -22.73
C LEU A 12 15.77 27.70 -22.86
N LEU A 13 14.81 27.05 -22.21
CA LEU A 13 13.41 27.49 -22.17
C LEU A 13 13.17 28.26 -20.89
N ILE A 14 13.09 29.58 -20.99
CA ILE A 14 12.82 30.50 -19.90
C ILE A 14 11.34 30.44 -19.55
N LEU A 15 10.97 29.65 -18.53
CA LEU A 15 9.58 29.48 -18.11
C LEU A 15 9.22 30.38 -16.92
N ASN A 16 8.05 31.00 -17.00
CA ASN A 16 7.34 31.53 -15.85
C ASN A 16 5.85 31.20 -15.91
N ILE A 17 5.23 31.07 -14.74
CA ILE A 17 3.80 30.76 -14.59
C ILE A 17 3.13 31.76 -13.65
N ALA A 18 1.84 32.01 -13.86
CA ALA A 18 0.98 32.67 -12.88
C ALA A 18 -0.08 31.67 -12.40
N THR A 19 -0.46 31.75 -11.13
CA THR A 19 -1.50 30.89 -10.54
C THR A 19 -2.63 31.72 -9.94
N THR A 20 -3.81 31.12 -9.79
CA THR A 20 -4.84 31.61 -8.88
C THR A 20 -4.24 31.77 -7.48
N CYS A 21 -4.64 32.79 -6.74
CA CYS A 21 -4.19 33.00 -5.36
C CYS A 21 -5.20 33.82 -4.55
N GLU A 22 -5.01 33.83 -3.23
CA GLU A 22 -5.76 34.64 -2.30
C GLU A 22 -4.81 35.31 -1.31
N GLU A 23 -5.15 36.53 -0.88
CA GLU A 23 -4.31 37.30 0.02
C GLU A 23 -4.20 36.62 1.39
N ARG A 24 -2.97 36.35 1.84
CA ARG A 24 -2.67 35.72 3.14
C ARG A 24 -3.38 34.38 3.38
N ASN A 25 -3.72 33.66 2.31
CA ASN A 25 -4.17 32.28 2.40
C ASN A 25 -3.30 31.39 1.51
N PHE A 26 -2.41 30.65 2.16
CA PHE A 26 -1.49 29.72 1.51
C PHE A 26 -2.02 28.28 1.48
N ASP A 27 -3.06 27.93 2.26
CA ASP A 27 -3.79 26.66 2.12
C ASP A 27 -4.85 26.77 1.01
N TYR A 28 -4.39 27.14 -0.18
CA TYR A 28 -5.23 27.47 -1.32
C TYR A 28 -4.92 26.52 -2.50
N PRO A 29 -5.93 25.95 -3.18
CA PRO A 29 -5.70 25.09 -4.33
C PRO A 29 -5.30 25.94 -5.54
N LEU A 30 -4.00 26.10 -5.73
CA LEU A 30 -3.41 26.90 -6.82
C LEU A 30 -3.64 26.22 -8.17
N GLU A 31 -4.14 26.97 -9.14
CA GLU A 31 -4.26 26.56 -10.54
C GLU A 31 -3.49 27.52 -11.43
N ILE A 32 -2.75 27.00 -12.40
CA ILE A 32 -2.05 27.81 -13.41
C ILE A 32 -3.09 28.55 -14.25
N ILE A 33 -2.91 29.88 -14.38
CA ILE A 33 -3.76 30.77 -15.18
C ILE A 33 -3.00 31.50 -16.29
N GLN A 34 -1.67 31.47 -16.26
CA GLN A 34 -0.81 31.90 -17.37
C GLN A 34 0.45 31.04 -17.41
N PHE A 35 0.88 30.68 -18.63
CA PHE A 35 2.04 29.85 -18.90
C PHE A 35 2.87 30.47 -20.03
N SER A 36 4.06 30.98 -19.71
CA SER A 36 4.90 31.76 -20.63
C SER A 36 6.31 31.17 -20.76
N ILE A 37 6.78 30.99 -21.98
CA ILE A 37 8.14 30.54 -22.32
C ILE A 37 8.78 31.47 -23.34
N VAL A 38 10.03 31.83 -23.07
CA VAL A 38 10.95 32.47 -24.03
C VAL A 38 12.13 31.54 -24.28
N VAL A 39 12.61 31.42 -25.51
CA VAL A 39 13.72 30.51 -25.84
C VAL A 39 15.02 31.29 -26.02
N ILE A 40 16.13 30.78 -25.48
CA ILE A 40 17.48 31.27 -25.76
C ILE A 40 18.25 30.19 -26.52
N ASP A 41 18.75 30.53 -27.70
CA ASP A 41 19.80 29.74 -28.37
C ASP A 41 21.11 30.06 -27.67
N THR A 42 21.68 29.04 -27.04
CA THR A 42 22.86 29.19 -26.20
C THR A 42 24.14 29.25 -27.01
N ARG A 43 24.19 28.64 -28.20
CA ARG A 43 25.36 28.65 -29.09
C ARG A 43 25.58 30.04 -29.67
N THR A 44 24.51 30.67 -30.15
CA THR A 44 24.54 32.05 -30.67
C THR A 44 24.35 33.10 -29.57
N LYS A 45 23.94 32.68 -28.37
CA LYS A 45 23.56 33.53 -27.23
C LYS A 45 22.46 34.54 -27.59
N THR A 46 21.49 34.14 -28.42
CA THR A 46 20.39 35.01 -28.86
C THR A 46 19.07 34.60 -28.25
N ILE A 47 18.28 35.58 -27.83
CA ILE A 47 16.87 35.38 -27.45
C ILE A 47 16.08 35.18 -28.76
N ARG A 48 15.35 34.07 -28.84
CA ARG A 48 14.55 33.67 -30.01
C ARG A 48 13.17 34.30 -29.92
N GLU A 49 13.07 35.55 -30.37
CA GLU A 49 11.80 36.29 -30.44
C GLU A 49 10.76 35.59 -31.35
N ASP A 50 11.24 34.80 -32.33
CA ASP A 50 10.43 33.98 -33.23
C ASP A 50 9.80 32.75 -32.57
N VAL A 51 10.29 32.34 -31.40
CA VAL A 51 9.85 31.14 -30.68
C VAL A 51 9.44 31.53 -29.26
N LYS A 52 8.29 32.19 -29.13
CA LYS A 52 7.65 32.53 -27.86
C LYS A 52 6.36 31.72 -27.67
N PHE A 53 6.15 31.25 -26.45
CA PHE A 53 4.91 30.57 -26.06
C PHE A 53 4.28 31.36 -24.92
N ASN A 54 3.05 31.82 -25.07
CA ASN A 54 2.32 32.50 -24.00
C ASN A 54 0.85 32.11 -24.10
N ARG A 55 0.33 31.45 -23.06
CA ARG A 55 -1.05 31.01 -22.99
C ARG A 55 -1.67 31.35 -21.64
N TYR A 56 -2.89 31.85 -21.69
CA TYR A 56 -3.77 31.87 -20.52
C TYR A 56 -4.45 30.52 -20.37
N VAL A 57 -4.79 30.18 -19.13
CA VAL A 57 -5.41 28.91 -18.77
C VAL A 57 -6.62 29.19 -17.91
N ARG A 58 -7.73 28.50 -18.18
CA ARG A 58 -8.96 28.64 -17.39
C ARG A 58 -8.91 27.73 -16.16
N PRO A 59 -8.96 28.28 -14.92
CA PRO A 59 -9.02 27.49 -13.70
C PRO A 59 -10.38 26.79 -13.58
N ILE A 60 -10.40 25.59 -13.00
CA ILE A 60 -11.59 24.74 -12.83
C ILE A 60 -12.05 24.69 -11.37
N ILE A 61 -11.11 24.67 -10.41
CA ILE A 61 -11.40 24.60 -8.99
C ILE A 61 -11.83 25.98 -8.48
N ASN A 62 -11.10 27.03 -8.85
CA ASN A 62 -11.39 28.42 -8.52
C ASN A 62 -11.58 29.25 -9.80
N PRO A 63 -12.71 29.11 -10.50
CA PRO A 63 -12.94 29.78 -11.79
C PRO A 63 -12.96 31.31 -11.67
N MET A 64 -13.33 31.85 -10.50
CA MET A 64 -13.36 33.28 -10.23
C MET A 64 -12.07 33.73 -9.55
N LEU A 65 -11.31 34.60 -10.21
CA LEU A 65 -10.11 35.22 -9.68
C LEU A 65 -10.47 36.21 -8.58
N THR A 66 -9.78 36.11 -7.44
CA THR A 66 -9.89 37.09 -6.35
C THR A 66 -9.40 38.47 -6.81
N ASP A 67 -9.84 39.55 -6.16
CA ASP A 67 -9.36 40.91 -6.45
C ASP A 67 -7.85 41.02 -6.25
N TYR A 68 -7.33 40.37 -5.21
CA TYR A 68 -5.89 40.24 -4.98
C TYR A 68 -5.18 39.55 -6.14
N CYS A 69 -5.69 38.41 -6.61
CA CYS A 69 -5.09 37.67 -7.74
C CYS A 69 -5.03 38.51 -9.01
N LYS A 70 -6.12 39.23 -9.34
CA LYS A 70 -6.18 40.14 -10.50
C LYS A 70 -5.16 41.28 -10.36
N SER A 71 -5.08 41.89 -9.19
CA SER A 71 -4.12 42.97 -8.89
C SER A 71 -2.67 42.49 -8.95
N TYR A 72 -2.38 41.32 -8.36
CA TYR A 72 -1.04 40.75 -8.25
C TYR A 72 -0.50 40.27 -9.61
N THR A 73 -1.33 39.62 -10.42
CA THR A 73 -0.92 39.04 -11.71
C THR A 73 -1.13 39.98 -12.89
N GLY A 74 -2.00 40.99 -12.76
CA GLY A 74 -2.45 41.84 -13.86
C GLY A 74 -3.42 41.15 -14.84
N ILE A 75 -3.92 39.95 -14.51
CA ILE A 75 -4.80 39.17 -15.40
C ILE A 75 -6.26 39.49 -15.08
N ALA A 76 -7.02 39.92 -16.10
CA ALA A 76 -8.45 40.16 -15.98
C ALA A 76 -9.25 38.85 -16.00
N GLN A 77 -10.42 38.83 -15.34
CA GLN A 77 -11.31 37.67 -15.32
C GLN A 77 -11.72 37.22 -16.73
N ALA A 78 -12.11 38.17 -17.60
CA ALA A 78 -12.50 37.86 -18.98
C ALA A 78 -11.42 37.13 -19.80
N THR A 79 -10.13 37.32 -19.44
CA THR A 79 -9.00 36.65 -20.09
C THR A 79 -8.97 35.16 -19.76
N VAL A 80 -9.22 34.78 -18.50
CA VAL A 80 -9.23 33.36 -18.11
C VAL A 80 -10.54 32.69 -18.47
N ASP A 81 -11.67 33.41 -18.49
CA ASP A 81 -12.98 32.86 -18.87
C ASP A 81 -13.00 32.32 -20.31
N THR A 82 -12.25 32.99 -21.20
CA THR A 82 -12.15 32.65 -22.63
C THR A 82 -11.02 31.67 -22.95
N ALA A 83 -10.19 31.31 -21.96
CA ALA A 83 -9.07 30.40 -22.13
C ALA A 83 -9.50 28.93 -22.09
N GLU A 84 -8.62 28.05 -22.59
CA GLU A 84 -8.77 26.60 -22.43
C GLU A 84 -8.28 26.14 -21.05
N PRO A 85 -8.85 25.07 -20.46
CA PRO A 85 -8.32 24.48 -19.24
C PRO A 85 -6.99 23.74 -19.49
N PHE A 86 -6.22 23.52 -18.43
CA PHE A 86 -5.02 22.67 -18.46
C PHE A 86 -5.42 21.23 -18.85
N PRO A 87 -4.66 20.47 -19.69
CA PRO A 87 -3.23 20.61 -19.98
C PRO A 87 -2.85 21.44 -21.20
N VAL A 88 -1.74 22.18 -21.04
CA VAL A 88 -1.06 22.88 -22.12
C VAL A 88 -0.08 21.92 -22.81
N ARG A 89 -0.24 21.68 -24.12
CA ARG A 89 0.68 20.82 -24.88
C ARG A 89 1.99 21.57 -25.19
N LEU A 90 3.10 21.03 -24.71
CA LEU A 90 4.46 21.47 -25.08
C LEU A 90 5.10 20.42 -25.98
N ALA A 91 5.76 20.85 -27.06
CA ALA A 91 6.58 19.96 -27.86
C ALA A 91 7.78 19.49 -27.02
N THR A 92 7.98 18.18 -26.97
CA THR A 92 9.05 17.52 -26.23
C THR A 92 10.41 17.79 -26.88
N HIS A 93 11.49 17.69 -26.09
CA HIS A 93 12.94 17.65 -26.45
C HIS A 93 13.84 18.85 -26.06
N SER A 94 13.40 19.81 -25.24
CA SER A 94 14.26 20.94 -24.83
C SER A 94 14.29 21.17 -23.30
N LEU A 95 15.44 21.63 -22.77
CA LEU A 95 15.65 21.84 -21.34
C LEU A 95 15.10 23.19 -20.85
N LEU A 96 14.58 23.19 -19.63
CA LEU A 96 13.85 24.30 -19.03
C LEU A 96 14.70 25.05 -18.00
N LEU A 97 14.73 26.37 -18.10
CA LEU A 97 15.35 27.30 -17.16
C LEU A 97 14.25 28.13 -16.49
N THR A 98 14.20 28.13 -15.16
CA THR A 98 13.15 28.80 -14.37
C THR A 98 13.80 29.58 -13.25
N VAL A 99 13.48 30.87 -13.10
CA VAL A 99 14.09 31.70 -12.04
C VAL A 99 13.24 31.93 -10.83
N LYS A 100 11.98 31.50 -10.88
CA LYS A 100 11.14 31.51 -9.70
C LYS A 100 10.71 30.08 -9.37
N THR A 101 11.08 29.67 -8.17
CA THR A 101 10.94 28.34 -7.58
C THR A 101 9.47 27.93 -7.52
N TYR A 102 8.98 27.25 -8.56
CA TYR A 102 7.64 26.67 -8.56
C TYR A 102 7.59 25.26 -9.16
N GLY A 103 8.69 24.50 -9.03
CA GLY A 103 8.65 23.05 -9.29
C GLY A 103 7.52 22.38 -8.49
N TRP A 104 7.20 22.92 -7.31
CA TRP A 104 6.07 22.51 -6.49
C TRP A 104 4.70 22.91 -7.08
N SER A 105 4.51 24.11 -7.65
CA SER A 105 3.24 24.51 -8.28
C SER A 105 2.96 23.74 -9.56
N LEU A 106 3.99 23.45 -10.36
CA LEU A 106 3.87 22.55 -11.51
C LEU A 106 3.48 21.15 -11.05
N GLN A 107 4.19 20.58 -10.07
CA GLN A 107 3.82 19.29 -9.48
C GLN A 107 2.36 19.30 -8.99
N TYR A 108 1.93 20.35 -8.31
CA TYR A 108 0.57 20.48 -7.81
C TYR A 108 -0.47 20.51 -8.95
N GLN A 109 -0.25 21.31 -10.00
CA GLN A 109 -1.14 21.36 -11.17
C GLN A 109 -1.30 19.99 -11.85
N PHE A 110 -0.22 19.22 -11.95
CA PHE A 110 -0.25 17.86 -12.51
C PHE A 110 -1.00 16.88 -11.59
N LEU A 111 -0.89 17.03 -10.27
CA LEU A 111 -1.69 16.27 -9.29
C LEU A 111 -3.20 16.61 -9.37
N LEU A 112 -3.56 17.88 -9.56
CA LEU A 112 -4.95 18.30 -9.75
C LEU A 112 -5.58 17.64 -10.99
N THR A 113 -4.81 17.55 -12.08
CA THR A 113 -5.26 16.94 -13.34
C THR A 113 -5.04 15.43 -13.43
N LYS A 114 -4.53 14.80 -12.35
CA LYS A 114 -4.26 13.36 -12.25
C LYS A 114 -3.31 12.85 -13.33
N GLN A 115 -2.32 13.66 -13.68
CA GLN A 115 -1.30 13.33 -14.69
C GLN A 115 0.09 13.24 -14.05
N PRO A 116 0.95 12.32 -14.51
CA PRO A 116 2.33 12.23 -14.01
C PRO A 116 3.11 13.48 -14.41
N LEU A 117 4.02 13.95 -13.54
CA LEU A 117 4.85 15.11 -13.84
C LEU A 117 5.89 14.77 -14.92
N PRO A 118 5.86 15.45 -16.09
CA PRO A 118 6.80 15.20 -17.19
C PRO A 118 8.27 15.35 -16.77
N ALA A 119 9.14 14.54 -17.40
CA ALA A 119 10.57 14.56 -17.17
C ALA A 119 11.17 15.98 -17.26
N MET A 120 10.72 16.81 -18.21
CA MET A 120 11.24 18.17 -18.41
C MET A 120 11.05 19.11 -17.20
N PHE A 121 10.06 18.84 -16.33
CA PHE A 121 9.77 19.66 -15.15
C PHE A 121 10.40 19.11 -13.87
N ARG A 122 11.17 18.02 -13.95
CA ARG A 122 11.82 17.39 -12.79
C ARG A 122 13.26 17.81 -12.60
N GLN A 123 13.79 18.62 -13.51
CA GLN A 123 15.11 19.21 -13.44
C GLN A 123 15.09 20.57 -14.10
N TRP A 124 15.71 21.56 -13.47
CA TRP A 124 15.78 22.91 -14.01
C TRP A 124 17.06 23.61 -13.57
N VAL A 125 17.26 24.77 -14.18
CA VAL A 125 18.26 25.73 -13.74
C VAL A 125 17.57 26.84 -12.95
N ASP A 126 17.86 26.91 -11.67
CA ASP A 126 17.56 28.03 -10.79
C ASP A 126 18.67 29.08 -10.93
N MET A 127 18.40 30.18 -11.65
CA MET A 127 19.41 31.23 -11.81
C MET A 127 19.70 31.99 -10.52
N ASN A 128 18.75 32.09 -9.58
CA ASN A 128 19.00 32.77 -8.31
C ASN A 128 20.10 32.02 -7.54
N ALA A 129 20.02 30.69 -7.51
CA ALA A 129 21.06 29.85 -6.94
C ALA A 129 22.40 29.93 -7.70
N LEU A 130 22.38 30.04 -9.04
CA LEU A 130 23.62 30.23 -9.82
C LEU A 130 24.28 31.59 -9.54
N MET A 131 23.51 32.67 -9.57
CA MET A 131 24.01 34.02 -9.31
C MET A 131 24.57 34.14 -7.90
N THR A 132 23.87 33.60 -6.90
CA THR A 132 24.33 33.60 -5.51
C THR A 132 25.70 32.91 -5.37
N LYS A 133 25.94 31.82 -6.11
CA LYS A 133 27.21 31.09 -6.12
C LYS A 133 28.34 31.86 -6.82
N VAL A 134 28.05 32.54 -7.94
CA VAL A 134 29.06 33.32 -8.69
C VAL A 134 29.48 34.56 -7.91
N HIS A 135 28.57 35.18 -7.16
CA HIS A 135 28.78 36.48 -6.52
C HIS A 135 29.04 36.38 -5.00
N GLN A 136 29.72 35.30 -4.55
CA GLN A 136 30.01 34.98 -3.14
C GLN A 136 30.09 36.22 -2.23
N GLY A 137 29.07 36.41 -1.38
CA GLY A 137 29.05 37.45 -0.34
C GLY A 137 28.36 38.78 -0.69
N GLN A 138 28.11 39.11 -1.97
CA GLN A 138 27.41 40.36 -2.33
C GLN A 138 25.87 40.28 -2.20
N TYR A 139 25.31 39.08 -2.28
CA TYR A 139 23.90 38.78 -2.00
C TYR A 139 23.68 38.38 -0.53
N SER A 140 24.32 39.07 0.42
CA SER A 140 24.14 38.81 1.85
C SER A 140 22.74 39.21 2.28
N SER A 141 21.92 38.21 2.63
CA SER A 141 20.71 38.29 3.47
C SER A 141 19.88 39.57 3.30
N ARG A 142 19.15 39.69 2.20
CA ARG A 142 18.01 40.62 2.09
C ARG A 142 16.74 39.81 1.77
N PRO A 143 15.55 40.26 2.23
CA PRO A 143 14.34 39.45 2.22
C PRO A 143 14.03 38.90 0.83
N GLU A 144 13.47 37.69 0.78
CA GLU A 144 13.10 36.93 -0.44
C GLU A 144 12.20 37.71 -1.43
N GLU A 145 11.69 38.87 -1.04
CA GLU A 145 10.63 39.61 -1.73
C GLU A 145 11.05 40.32 -3.01
N ASP A 146 12.35 40.39 -3.40
CA ASP A 146 12.68 41.09 -4.64
C ASP A 146 13.88 40.54 -5.45
N ILE A 147 13.85 39.23 -5.75
CA ILE A 147 14.81 38.58 -6.67
C ILE A 147 14.92 39.35 -8.00
N ILE A 148 13.79 39.81 -8.55
CA ILE A 148 13.73 40.55 -9.81
C ILE A 148 14.49 41.88 -9.69
N LYS A 149 14.21 42.69 -8.66
CA LYS A 149 14.94 43.95 -8.44
C LYS A 149 16.41 43.73 -8.17
N ASN A 150 16.78 42.67 -7.45
CA ASN A 150 18.18 42.35 -7.21
C ASN A 150 18.92 42.02 -8.52
N MET A 151 18.33 41.16 -9.36
CA MET A 151 18.89 40.85 -10.69
C MET A 151 18.92 42.07 -11.60
N SER A 152 17.87 42.90 -11.54
CA SER A 152 17.75 44.14 -12.32
C SER A 152 18.87 45.11 -11.97
N ASN A 153 19.08 45.39 -10.68
CA ASN A 153 20.10 46.30 -10.21
C ASN A 153 21.51 45.77 -10.52
N PHE A 154 21.73 44.47 -10.34
CA PHE A 154 23.05 43.87 -10.52
C PHE A 154 23.50 43.91 -11.99
N TYR A 155 22.63 43.52 -12.92
CA TYR A 155 22.96 43.54 -14.35
C TYR A 155 22.65 44.85 -15.06
N ASN A 156 22.07 45.82 -14.33
CA ASN A 156 21.54 47.05 -14.91
C ASN A 156 20.58 46.77 -16.08
N ILE A 157 19.70 45.78 -15.90
CA ILE A 157 18.64 45.40 -16.84
C ILE A 157 17.33 45.82 -16.19
N HIS A 158 16.57 46.70 -16.85
CA HIS A 158 15.29 47.13 -16.31
C HIS A 158 14.20 46.08 -16.52
N TYR A 159 13.37 45.89 -15.49
CA TYR A 159 12.12 45.13 -15.62
C TYR A 159 11.09 46.00 -16.34
N GLU A 160 10.62 45.54 -17.49
CA GLU A 160 9.60 46.22 -18.30
C GLU A 160 8.23 45.63 -17.93
N GLY A 161 7.49 46.29 -17.03
CA GLY A 161 6.14 45.86 -16.61
C GLY A 161 5.68 46.55 -15.31
N ALA A 162 4.39 46.88 -15.20
CA ALA A 162 3.83 47.57 -14.03
C ALA A 162 3.49 46.60 -12.87
N ALA A 163 3.19 45.34 -13.19
CA ALA A 163 2.95 44.24 -12.26
C ALA A 163 3.61 42.97 -12.84
N PRO A 164 4.07 42.02 -12.01
CA PRO A 164 4.81 40.85 -12.48
C PRO A 164 3.90 39.83 -13.17
N ASN A 165 3.48 40.09 -14.42
CA ASN A 165 2.82 39.10 -15.25
C ASN A 165 3.83 38.04 -15.74
N ALA A 166 3.34 36.87 -16.20
CA ALA A 166 4.24 35.76 -16.48
C ALA A 166 5.13 36.00 -17.70
N MET A 167 4.66 36.76 -18.69
CA MET A 167 5.41 37.03 -19.93
C MET A 167 6.56 38.02 -19.68
N ASP A 168 6.27 39.16 -19.07
CA ASP A 168 7.27 40.20 -18.77
C ASP A 168 8.39 39.64 -17.89
N SER A 169 8.01 38.77 -16.96
CA SER A 169 8.96 38.03 -16.12
C SER A 169 9.86 37.08 -16.91
N SER A 170 9.31 36.40 -17.93
CA SER A 170 10.09 35.51 -18.79
C SER A 170 11.03 36.30 -19.71
N ASP A 171 10.58 37.44 -20.26
CA ASP A 171 11.39 38.31 -21.11
C ASP A 171 12.54 38.97 -20.33
N PHE A 172 12.25 39.55 -19.16
CA PHE A 172 13.27 40.09 -18.25
C PHE A 172 14.33 39.03 -17.95
N LEU A 173 13.87 37.83 -17.62
CA LEU A 173 14.75 36.76 -17.25
C LEU A 173 15.59 36.23 -18.40
N ALA A 174 15.04 36.24 -19.62
CA ALA A 174 15.80 35.88 -20.80
C ALA A 174 16.97 36.85 -21.01
N LYS A 175 16.74 38.16 -20.81
CA LYS A 175 17.79 39.20 -20.85
C LYS A 175 18.87 38.96 -19.79
N VAL A 176 18.48 38.67 -18.55
CA VAL A 176 19.41 38.36 -17.44
C VAL A 176 20.23 37.09 -17.73
N THR A 177 19.58 36.02 -18.17
CA THR A 177 20.24 34.74 -18.47
C THR A 177 21.22 34.88 -19.63
N LYS A 178 20.84 35.61 -20.68
CA LYS A 178 21.74 35.95 -21.78
C LYS A 178 22.97 36.70 -21.25
N ARG A 179 22.77 37.71 -20.40
CA ARG A 179 23.90 38.46 -19.83
C ARG A 179 24.83 37.57 -18.99
N PHE A 180 24.25 36.67 -18.18
CA PHE A 180 25.00 35.70 -17.40
C PHE A 180 25.88 34.78 -18.28
N LEU A 181 25.36 34.35 -19.44
CA LEU A 181 26.09 33.58 -20.45
C LEU A 181 27.16 34.42 -21.18
N ASP A 182 26.89 35.70 -21.43
CA ASP A 182 27.85 36.64 -22.03
C ASP A 182 29.07 36.83 -21.13
N ASP A 183 28.88 36.88 -19.81
CA ASP A 183 29.93 36.94 -18.80
C ASP A 183 30.74 35.63 -18.66
N GLY A 184 30.41 34.58 -19.42
CA GLY A 184 31.17 33.32 -19.48
C GLY A 184 30.91 32.34 -18.33
N ASN A 185 29.80 32.52 -17.62
CA ASN A 185 29.41 31.67 -16.50
C ASN A 185 28.81 30.33 -16.97
N LEU A 186 28.92 29.30 -16.11
CA LEU A 186 28.34 27.99 -16.34
C LEU A 186 26.84 28.01 -16.06
N VAL A 187 26.02 27.69 -17.06
CA VAL A 187 24.58 27.48 -16.91
C VAL A 187 24.31 25.99 -17.05
N THR A 188 23.98 25.33 -15.93
CA THR A 188 23.61 23.92 -15.92
C THR A 188 22.55 23.64 -14.86
N VAL A 189 21.87 22.49 -14.99
CA VAL A 189 20.85 22.01 -14.04
C VAL A 189 21.47 21.97 -12.65
N ASN A 190 20.83 22.70 -11.73
CA ASN A 190 21.24 22.81 -10.33
C ASN A 190 20.15 22.37 -9.36
N GLU A 191 18.93 22.09 -9.85
CA GLU A 191 17.79 21.60 -9.09
C GLU A 191 17.19 20.35 -9.70
N THR A 192 16.74 19.43 -8.84
CA THR A 192 16.03 18.20 -9.25
C THR A 192 14.92 17.84 -8.28
N LEU A 193 13.85 17.22 -8.79
CA LEU A 193 12.79 16.62 -7.97
C LEU A 193 13.07 15.16 -7.64
N ARG A 194 13.17 14.84 -6.35
CA ARG A 194 13.39 13.47 -5.83
C ARG A 194 12.13 12.93 -5.17
N CYS A 195 11.90 11.62 -5.28
CA CYS A 195 10.78 10.95 -4.61
C CYS A 195 11.03 10.66 -3.12
N PHE A 196 12.24 10.92 -2.64
CA PHE A 196 12.61 10.70 -1.24
C PHE A 196 13.76 11.63 -0.87
N PHE A 197 13.74 12.12 0.37
CA PHE A 197 14.84 12.86 0.99
C PHE A 197 14.88 12.60 2.50
N GLY A 198 16.07 12.30 3.03
CA GLY A 198 16.24 11.85 4.42
C GLY A 198 15.67 12.80 5.47
N ASN A 199 15.77 14.12 5.25
CA ASN A 199 15.29 15.11 6.22
C ASN A 199 13.76 15.09 6.39
N ARG A 200 13.00 14.56 5.41
CA ARG A 200 11.54 14.39 5.56
C ARG A 200 11.17 13.27 6.53
N ASN A 201 12.12 12.44 6.97
CA ASN A 201 11.86 11.45 8.02
C ASN A 201 11.78 12.07 9.42
N ILE A 202 12.23 13.32 9.58
CA ILE A 202 12.12 14.07 10.84
C ILE A 202 10.73 14.71 10.87
N PRO A 203 9.86 14.40 11.85
CA PRO A 203 8.54 14.99 11.95
C PRO A 203 8.60 16.52 11.93
N LEU A 204 7.70 17.16 11.18
CA LEU A 204 7.56 18.61 11.16
C LEU A 204 6.65 19.04 12.30
N THR A 205 7.09 19.98 13.13
CA THR A 205 6.19 20.71 14.03
C THR A 205 5.46 21.77 13.20
N VAL A 206 4.16 21.60 12.99
CA VAL A 206 3.38 22.51 12.14
C VAL A 206 3.10 23.82 12.90
N ASP A 207 3.55 24.95 12.36
CA ASP A 207 3.18 26.28 12.85
C ASP A 207 1.65 26.45 12.77
N PRO A 208 0.93 26.75 13.87
CA PRO A 208 -0.51 26.97 13.83
C PRO A 208 -0.98 28.04 12.84
N GLU A 209 -0.11 29.00 12.52
CA GLU A 209 -0.37 30.09 11.57
C GLU A 209 0.18 29.80 10.16
N TRP A 210 0.52 28.55 9.84
CA TRP A 210 1.13 28.21 8.54
C TRP A 210 0.29 28.66 7.34
N ARG A 211 -1.04 28.72 7.49
CA ARG A 211 -1.95 29.15 6.42
C ARG A 211 -1.78 30.61 6.03
N THR A 212 -1.26 31.46 6.91
CA THR A 212 -1.15 32.90 6.69
C THR A 212 0.30 33.39 6.60
N LYS A 213 1.28 32.51 6.88
CA LYS A 213 2.72 32.79 6.79
C LYS A 213 3.34 32.00 5.64
N PHE A 214 3.91 32.71 4.66
CA PHE A 214 4.47 32.10 3.45
C PHE A 214 5.51 31.01 3.75
N ASN A 215 6.52 31.30 4.57
CA ASN A 215 7.60 30.34 4.86
C ASN A 215 7.09 29.09 5.59
N SER A 216 6.24 29.26 6.59
CA SER A 216 5.59 28.16 7.29
C SER A 216 4.73 27.31 6.34
N ALA A 217 4.02 27.95 5.39
CA ALA A 217 3.26 27.22 4.37
C ALA A 217 4.14 26.40 3.43
N MET A 218 5.28 26.96 3.02
CA MET A 218 6.21 26.26 2.13
C MET A 218 6.77 25.00 2.80
N GLU A 219 7.15 25.05 4.08
CA GLU A 219 7.59 23.87 4.83
C GLU A 219 6.50 22.78 4.84
N VAL A 220 5.24 23.16 5.08
CA VAL A 220 4.10 22.24 5.09
C VAL A 220 3.84 21.66 3.69
N HIS A 221 3.80 22.48 2.64
CA HIS A 221 3.59 22.02 1.26
C HIS A 221 4.70 21.09 0.78
N GLU A 222 5.95 21.39 1.14
CA GLU A 222 7.04 20.47 0.86
C GLU A 222 6.78 19.13 1.51
N ARG A 223 6.27 19.04 2.74
CA ARG A 223 5.92 17.73 3.31
C ARG A 223 4.78 17.04 2.55
N MET A 224 3.74 17.77 2.16
CA MET A 224 2.54 17.25 1.48
C MET A 224 2.80 16.73 0.06
N LEU A 225 3.74 17.31 -0.67
CA LEU A 225 3.98 17.00 -2.06
C LEU A 225 4.89 15.76 -2.23
N PRO A 226 4.54 14.78 -3.11
CA PRO A 226 5.29 13.53 -3.28
C PRO A 226 6.76 13.68 -3.67
N LEU A 227 7.10 14.72 -4.42
CA LEU A 227 8.46 15.03 -4.85
C LEU A 227 9.00 16.27 -4.12
N ILE A 228 10.29 16.24 -3.81
CA ILE A 228 11.03 17.31 -3.15
C ILE A 228 12.10 17.92 -4.03
N SER A 229 12.26 19.24 -3.98
CA SER A 229 13.39 19.92 -4.64
C SER A 229 14.69 19.60 -3.90
N CYS A 230 15.73 19.33 -4.65
CA CYS A 230 17.06 19.09 -4.12
C CYS A 230 18.11 19.67 -5.04
N HIS A 231 18.98 20.48 -4.46
CA HIS A 231 20.20 20.94 -5.10
C HIS A 231 21.00 19.76 -5.69
N THR A 232 21.47 19.92 -6.91
CA THR A 232 22.41 19.00 -7.55
C THR A 232 23.85 19.51 -7.36
N GLY A 233 24.81 18.59 -7.50
CA GLY A 233 26.23 18.92 -7.52
C GLY A 233 26.63 19.69 -8.79
N ARG A 234 27.92 20.01 -8.95
CA ARG A 234 28.43 20.84 -10.05
C ARG A 234 28.22 20.26 -11.47
N PHE A 235 27.92 18.96 -11.59
CA PHE A 235 27.77 18.28 -12.88
C PHE A 235 26.43 17.55 -12.98
N PHE A 236 25.69 17.82 -14.06
CA PHE A 236 24.45 17.14 -14.43
C PHE A 236 24.65 16.46 -15.80
N PRO A 237 24.97 15.16 -15.81
CA PRO A 237 25.09 14.38 -17.04
C PRO A 237 23.78 14.26 -17.82
N VAL A 238 23.85 14.04 -19.13
CA VAL A 238 22.66 13.91 -20.00
C VAL A 238 21.84 12.67 -19.63
N GLU A 239 22.51 11.58 -19.22
CA GLU A 239 21.88 10.34 -18.75
C GLU A 239 21.05 10.50 -17.47
N HIS A 240 21.19 11.63 -16.76
CA HIS A 240 20.36 11.95 -15.60
C HIS A 240 19.04 12.64 -15.98
N TYR A 241 18.87 13.08 -17.23
CA TYR A 241 17.64 13.72 -17.67
C TYR A 241 16.44 12.78 -17.50
N GLY A 242 15.40 13.27 -16.80
CA GLY A 242 14.18 12.50 -16.55
C GLY A 242 14.33 11.34 -15.58
N MET A 243 15.49 11.19 -14.93
CA MET A 243 15.73 10.16 -13.93
C MET A 243 15.48 10.70 -12.52
N CYS A 244 14.90 9.89 -11.64
CA CYS A 244 14.81 10.25 -10.23
C CYS A 244 16.16 10.02 -9.54
N HIS A 245 16.77 11.06 -8.99
CA HIS A 245 18.11 10.96 -8.39
C HIS A 245 18.18 10.15 -7.09
N TYR A 246 17.03 9.78 -6.53
CA TYR A 246 16.94 8.85 -5.40
C TYR A 246 16.76 7.40 -5.87
N CYS A 247 15.59 7.05 -6.40
CA CYS A 247 15.26 5.65 -6.75
C CYS A 247 15.84 5.19 -8.09
N LYS A 248 16.53 6.06 -8.84
CA LYS A 248 17.18 5.78 -10.12
C LYS A 248 16.25 5.26 -11.23
N ASN A 249 14.95 5.46 -11.07
CA ASN A 249 13.95 5.13 -12.08
C ASN A 249 13.64 6.36 -12.96
N PRO A 250 13.30 6.16 -14.25
CA PRO A 250 12.83 7.23 -15.12
C PRO A 250 11.49 7.78 -14.66
N ALA A 251 11.13 8.99 -15.11
CA ALA A 251 9.88 9.66 -14.74
C ALA A 251 8.61 8.89 -15.16
N SER A 252 8.71 8.01 -16.16
CA SER A 252 7.64 7.08 -16.54
C SER A 252 7.33 6.02 -15.47
N VAL A 253 8.31 5.68 -14.64
CA VAL A 253 8.16 4.68 -13.55
C VAL A 253 8.03 5.38 -12.20
N CYS A 254 8.91 6.34 -11.91
CA CYS A 254 8.79 7.21 -10.75
C CYS A 254 7.88 8.39 -11.11
N THR A 255 6.58 8.15 -11.23
CA THR A 255 5.62 9.14 -11.77
C THR A 255 5.48 10.41 -10.93
N GLY A 256 5.86 10.36 -9.65
CA GLY A 256 5.63 11.46 -8.70
C GLY A 256 4.17 11.57 -8.26
N MET A 257 3.31 10.61 -8.62
CA MET A 257 1.92 10.56 -8.19
C MET A 257 1.76 9.87 -6.83
N GLU A 258 2.64 8.94 -6.50
CA GLU A 258 2.64 8.21 -5.23
C GLU A 258 3.63 8.84 -4.25
N HIS A 259 3.17 9.12 -3.03
CA HIS A 259 3.97 9.75 -1.98
C HIS A 259 4.79 8.73 -1.19
N LYS A 260 6.10 8.61 -1.47
CA LYS A 260 6.98 7.61 -0.80
C LYS A 260 7.35 7.92 0.65
N GLN A 261 7.08 9.13 1.13
CA GLN A 261 7.30 9.57 2.51
C GLN A 261 6.07 10.27 3.09
N TYR A 262 4.91 9.61 3.06
CA TYR A 262 3.62 10.23 3.40
C TYR A 262 3.65 10.97 4.76
N PRO A 263 3.34 12.29 4.81
CA PRO A 263 3.57 13.14 5.97
C PRO A 263 2.41 13.04 6.98
N LYS A 264 2.23 11.86 7.57
CA LYS A 264 1.16 11.60 8.53
C LYS A 264 1.20 12.56 9.73
N ASP A 265 2.40 12.85 10.22
CA ASP A 265 2.67 13.77 11.31
C ASP A 265 2.10 15.18 11.04
N VAL A 266 2.21 15.66 9.80
CA VAL A 266 1.65 16.95 9.40
C VAL A 266 0.12 16.89 9.45
N TYR A 267 -0.49 15.87 8.82
CA TYR A 267 -1.94 15.77 8.75
C TYR A 267 -2.61 15.60 10.12
N GLU A 268 -1.99 14.88 11.05
CA GLU A 268 -2.50 14.70 12.42
C GLU A 268 -2.49 15.98 13.26
N GLN A 269 -1.63 16.95 12.93
CA GLN A 269 -1.55 18.23 13.63
C GLN A 269 -2.58 19.26 13.10
N LEU A 270 -3.19 19.01 11.94
CA LEU A 270 -4.14 19.94 11.33
C LEU A 270 -5.53 19.80 11.97
N ARG A 271 -5.99 20.86 12.67
CA ARG A 271 -7.37 20.93 13.20
C ARG A 271 -8.43 20.77 12.12
N GLU A 272 -8.18 21.39 10.98
CA GLU A 272 -9.02 21.29 9.78
C GLU A 272 -8.16 20.74 8.63
N PRO A 273 -8.69 19.81 7.81
CA PRO A 273 -7.95 19.28 6.66
C PRO A 273 -7.46 20.39 5.74
N SER A 274 -6.24 20.23 5.21
CA SER A 274 -5.70 21.18 4.23
C SER A 274 -6.51 21.11 2.93
N VAL A 275 -7.06 22.24 2.50
CA VAL A 275 -7.79 22.33 1.22
C VAL A 275 -6.84 22.05 0.06
N PHE A 276 -5.60 22.55 0.14
CA PHE A 276 -4.53 22.25 -0.81
C PHE A 276 -4.34 20.74 -0.96
N ALA A 277 -4.15 20.01 0.15
CA ALA A 277 -3.92 18.57 0.12
C ALA A 277 -5.15 17.78 -0.35
N VAL A 278 -6.34 18.13 0.14
CA VAL A 278 -7.59 17.43 -0.19
C VAL A 278 -7.90 17.54 -1.68
N LYS A 279 -7.80 18.74 -2.28
CA LYS A 279 -8.12 18.94 -3.70
C LYS A 279 -7.17 18.20 -4.64
N ALA A 280 -5.90 18.08 -4.27
CA ALA A 280 -4.94 17.27 -5.02
C ALA A 280 -5.05 15.77 -4.76
N GLY A 281 -5.87 15.32 -3.80
CA GLY A 281 -5.95 13.91 -3.41
C GLY A 281 -4.69 13.42 -2.69
N LEU A 282 -4.02 14.32 -1.96
CA LEU A 282 -2.80 14.04 -1.20
C LEU A 282 -3.09 13.54 0.22
N VAL A 283 -4.34 13.63 0.68
CA VAL A 283 -4.78 13.02 1.93
C VAL A 283 -5.23 11.60 1.64
N LYS A 284 -4.50 10.63 2.19
CA LYS A 284 -4.90 9.24 2.17
C LYS A 284 -6.05 9.05 3.17
N GLY A 285 -7.11 8.35 2.76
CA GLY A 285 -8.19 7.96 3.68
C GLY A 285 -7.67 7.04 4.79
N GLN A 286 -8.41 6.91 5.89
CA GLN A 286 -8.06 6.07 7.05
C GLN A 286 -7.76 4.58 6.69
N HIS A 287 -8.09 4.15 5.46
CA HIS A 287 -7.82 2.80 4.95
C HIS A 287 -6.44 2.59 4.28
N ASP A 288 -5.62 3.62 4.09
CA ASP A 288 -4.40 3.52 3.26
C ASP A 288 -3.10 3.19 4.05
N HIS A 289 -3.25 2.74 5.31
CA HIS A 289 -2.16 2.19 6.13
C HIS A 289 -2.10 0.66 6.08
N PHE A 290 -3.02 0.04 5.35
CA PHE A 290 -3.03 -1.39 5.07
C PHE A 290 -1.74 -1.78 4.34
N GLY A 291 -1.01 -2.79 4.81
CA GLY A 291 0.25 -3.20 4.18
C GLY A 291 1.51 -2.56 4.80
N HIS A 292 1.37 -1.59 5.69
CA HIS A 292 2.49 -0.74 6.15
C HIS A 292 2.71 -0.80 7.67
N PHE A 293 3.98 -0.92 8.07
CA PHE A 293 4.36 -0.86 9.48
C PHE A 293 4.11 0.55 10.05
N VAL A 294 3.28 0.62 11.08
CA VAL A 294 3.03 1.84 11.86
C VAL A 294 3.40 1.57 13.31
N LEU A 295 4.39 2.30 13.82
CA LEU A 295 4.86 2.15 15.21
C LEU A 295 3.70 2.42 16.19
N ASN A 296 3.55 1.55 17.19
CA ASN A 296 2.53 1.63 18.25
C ASN A 296 1.06 1.59 17.79
N ARG A 297 0.76 1.19 16.54
CA ARG A 297 -0.63 1.02 16.08
C ARG A 297 -1.35 -0.14 16.76
N TYR A 298 -0.71 -1.31 16.82
CA TYR A 298 -1.29 -2.51 17.42
C TYR A 298 -0.84 -2.65 18.86
N ARG A 299 -1.76 -2.41 19.80
CA ARG A 299 -1.49 -2.53 21.25
C ARG A 299 -1.95 -3.90 21.75
N PRO A 300 -1.08 -4.71 22.38
CA PRO A 300 -1.49 -5.95 23.02
C PRO A 300 -2.59 -5.73 24.05
N THR A 301 -3.66 -6.53 24.01
CA THR A 301 -4.77 -6.44 24.98
C THR A 301 -4.55 -7.34 26.19
N GLY A 302 -3.74 -8.40 26.05
CA GLY A 302 -3.49 -9.41 27.09
C GLY A 302 -4.56 -10.50 27.18
N GLU A 303 -5.61 -10.44 26.33
CA GLU A 303 -6.74 -11.38 26.35
C GLU A 303 -6.35 -12.78 25.86
N PHE A 304 -5.41 -12.86 24.92
CA PHE A 304 -4.95 -14.12 24.34
C PHE A 304 -3.49 -14.05 23.93
N GLN A 305 -2.77 -15.15 24.15
CA GLN A 305 -1.44 -15.37 23.60
C GLN A 305 -1.24 -16.85 23.28
N GLY A 306 -0.75 -17.14 22.08
CA GLY A 306 -0.37 -18.47 21.63
C GLY A 306 1.03 -18.49 21.02
N ALA A 307 1.73 -19.60 21.14
CA ALA A 307 3.00 -19.85 20.46
C ALA A 307 3.00 -21.25 19.86
N GLY A 308 3.45 -21.38 18.61
CA GLY A 308 3.51 -22.63 17.88
C GLY A 308 4.69 -22.67 16.91
N VAL A 309 4.79 -23.76 16.15
CA VAL A 309 5.90 -24.01 15.22
C VAL A 309 5.99 -22.94 14.12
N GLN A 310 4.85 -22.36 13.73
CA GLN A 310 4.77 -21.39 12.62
C GLN A 310 4.87 -19.92 13.09
N GLY A 311 4.81 -19.64 14.40
CA GLY A 311 4.75 -18.26 14.88
C GLY A 311 4.31 -18.05 16.32
N ARG A 312 4.21 -16.78 16.68
CA ARG A 312 3.57 -16.30 17.92
C ARG A 312 2.35 -15.46 17.57
N VAL A 313 1.25 -15.68 18.27
CA VAL A 313 -0.02 -14.97 18.11
C VAL A 313 -0.34 -14.24 19.40
N VAL A 314 -0.79 -13.00 19.30
CA VAL A 314 -1.17 -12.16 20.45
C VAL A 314 -2.45 -11.40 20.12
N ALA A 315 -3.38 -11.29 21.07
CA ALA A 315 -4.53 -10.40 20.92
C ALA A 315 -4.10 -8.93 20.97
N VAL A 316 -4.62 -8.14 20.03
CA VAL A 316 -4.27 -6.73 19.86
C VAL A 316 -5.50 -5.88 19.61
N ALA A 317 -5.39 -4.59 19.92
CA ALA A 317 -6.30 -3.55 19.47
C ALA A 317 -5.58 -2.67 18.43
N ASP A 318 -6.25 -2.36 17.32
CA ASP A 318 -5.82 -1.36 16.36
C ASP A 318 -6.23 0.03 16.87
N ILE A 319 -5.28 0.72 17.48
CA ILE A 319 -5.48 2.05 18.07
C ILE A 319 -5.77 3.09 16.98
N LEU A 320 -5.25 2.90 15.77
CA LEU A 320 -5.42 3.87 14.69
C LEU A 320 -6.84 3.86 14.13
N ASN A 321 -7.42 2.66 13.98
CA ASN A 321 -8.76 2.48 13.45
C ASN A 321 -9.83 2.27 14.53
N ASN A 322 -9.45 2.39 15.81
CA ASN A 322 -10.32 2.14 16.96
C ASN A 322 -11.07 0.80 16.86
N ARG A 323 -10.32 -0.28 16.57
CA ARG A 323 -10.85 -1.64 16.42
C ARG A 323 -10.22 -2.59 17.42
N ASP A 324 -11.04 -3.37 18.08
CA ASP A 324 -10.69 -4.44 19.01
C ASP A 324 -11.02 -5.83 18.42
N GLY A 325 -10.85 -6.89 19.21
CA GLY A 325 -11.15 -8.25 18.78
C GLY A 325 -10.24 -8.79 17.69
N LEU A 326 -8.99 -8.32 17.61
CA LEU A 326 -8.00 -8.73 16.61
C LEU A 326 -6.92 -9.63 17.21
N VAL A 327 -6.31 -10.44 16.36
CA VAL A 327 -5.06 -11.15 16.66
C VAL A 327 -3.98 -10.74 15.68
N MET A 328 -2.77 -10.56 16.20
CA MET A 328 -1.57 -10.33 15.41
C MET A 328 -0.66 -11.56 15.49
N LYS A 329 -0.42 -12.19 14.34
CA LYS A 329 0.50 -13.31 14.18
C LYS A 329 1.83 -12.82 13.65
N ARG A 330 2.91 -13.16 14.34
CA ARG A 330 4.28 -13.02 13.86
C ARG A 330 4.75 -14.35 13.27
N ALA A 331 4.91 -14.42 11.96
CA ALA A 331 5.46 -15.58 11.28
C ALA A 331 6.98 -15.68 11.48
N LEU A 332 7.50 -16.90 11.68
CA LEU A 332 8.94 -17.12 11.86
C LEU A 332 9.71 -17.17 10.55
N ARG A 333 9.05 -17.58 9.46
CA ARG A 333 9.65 -17.74 8.13
C ARG A 333 8.91 -16.92 7.10
N ALA A 334 9.65 -16.30 6.20
CA ALA A 334 9.09 -15.51 5.10
C ALA A 334 8.21 -16.37 4.16
N GLU A 335 8.58 -17.64 3.94
CA GLU A 335 7.80 -18.54 3.08
C GLU A 335 6.40 -18.81 3.65
N ASP A 336 6.32 -19.13 4.94
CA ASP A 336 5.05 -19.41 5.62
C ASP A 336 4.16 -18.17 5.65
N TYR A 337 4.76 -16.99 5.90
CA TYR A 337 4.08 -15.70 5.79
C TYR A 337 3.47 -15.47 4.41
N HIS A 338 4.23 -15.66 3.32
CA HIS A 338 3.73 -15.42 1.97
C HIS A 338 2.63 -16.40 1.57
N ARG A 339 2.74 -17.67 1.99
CA ARG A 339 1.69 -18.67 1.74
C ARG A 339 0.41 -18.31 2.48
N GLU A 340 0.52 -17.98 3.76
CA GLU A 340 -0.64 -17.62 4.58
C GLU A 340 -1.30 -16.32 4.11
N LEU A 341 -0.50 -15.30 3.78
CA LEU A 341 -1.01 -14.05 3.21
C LEU A 341 -1.78 -14.28 1.91
N ALA A 342 -1.25 -15.10 1.00
CA ALA A 342 -1.92 -15.40 -0.27
C ALA A 342 -3.28 -16.07 -0.07
N VAL A 343 -3.38 -17.02 0.87
CA VAL A 343 -4.66 -17.68 1.20
C VAL A 343 -5.62 -16.71 1.87
N LEU A 344 -5.17 -15.95 2.87
CA LEU A 344 -6.01 -14.99 3.59
C LEU A 344 -6.52 -13.87 2.66
N GLN A 345 -5.72 -13.42 1.69
CA GLN A 345 -6.19 -12.48 0.66
C GLN A 345 -7.23 -13.11 -0.26
N ALA A 346 -7.01 -14.36 -0.70
CA ALA A 346 -7.93 -15.05 -1.62
C ALA A 346 -9.27 -15.43 -0.97
N MET A 347 -9.26 -15.65 0.35
CA MET A 347 -10.41 -16.08 1.16
C MET A 347 -10.97 -14.97 2.06
N ASN A 348 -10.50 -13.73 1.90
CA ASN A 348 -10.99 -12.61 2.72
C ASN A 348 -12.50 -12.43 2.52
N HIS A 349 -13.24 -12.23 3.62
CA HIS A 349 -14.70 -12.14 3.63
C HIS A 349 -15.46 -13.42 3.21
N GLN A 350 -14.77 -14.55 3.06
CA GLN A 350 -15.42 -15.85 2.85
C GLN A 350 -15.77 -16.50 4.19
N ALA A 351 -16.95 -17.12 4.26
CA ALA A 351 -17.39 -17.85 5.44
C ALA A 351 -16.43 -19.02 5.73
N GLY A 352 -16.08 -19.20 7.01
CA GLY A 352 -15.16 -20.26 7.43
C GLY A 352 -13.68 -19.87 7.45
N PHE A 353 -13.34 -18.62 7.10
CA PHE A 353 -11.98 -18.10 7.09
C PHE A 353 -11.87 -16.81 7.91
N PRO A 354 -10.70 -16.50 8.51
CA PRO A 354 -10.47 -15.22 9.16
C PRO A 354 -10.43 -14.06 8.17
N ASN A 355 -10.99 -12.91 8.54
CA ASN A 355 -10.78 -11.70 7.73
C ASN A 355 -9.38 -11.14 7.98
N LEU A 356 -8.70 -10.78 6.90
CA LEU A 356 -7.42 -10.10 6.93
C LEU A 356 -7.64 -8.59 7.09
N HIS A 357 -7.19 -8.04 8.20
CA HIS A 357 -7.30 -6.61 8.52
C HIS A 357 -6.03 -5.83 8.25
N ASP A 358 -4.87 -6.50 8.29
CA ASP A 358 -3.60 -5.90 7.92
C ASP A 358 -2.52 -6.96 7.71
N PHE A 359 -1.46 -6.55 7.03
CA PHE A 359 -0.22 -7.30 6.93
C PHE A 359 0.93 -6.31 6.80
N PHE A 360 2.09 -6.59 7.39
CA PHE A 360 3.25 -5.70 7.24
C PHE A 360 4.55 -6.38 7.64
N THR A 361 5.65 -5.77 7.22
CA THR A 361 6.99 -6.15 7.65
C THR A 361 7.66 -5.02 8.42
N THR A 362 8.44 -5.34 9.46
CA THR A 362 9.23 -4.30 10.14
C THR A 362 10.29 -3.72 9.21
N PRO A 363 10.53 -2.40 9.24
CA PRO A 363 11.61 -1.78 8.49
C PRO A 363 12.98 -2.36 8.87
N ALA A 364 13.82 -2.64 7.87
CA ALA A 364 15.16 -3.23 8.07
C ALA A 364 16.10 -2.38 8.97
N HIS A 365 15.87 -1.07 9.07
CA HIS A 365 16.66 -0.21 9.96
C HIS A 365 16.34 -0.40 11.46
N LEU A 366 15.25 -1.11 11.79
CA LEU A 366 14.89 -1.49 13.16
C LEU A 366 15.46 -2.87 13.57
N GLY A 367 16.18 -3.55 12.67
CA GLY A 367 16.77 -4.87 12.90
C GLY A 367 16.34 -5.90 11.86
N GLU A 368 16.30 -7.17 12.25
CA GLU A 368 15.81 -8.24 11.37
C GLU A 368 14.36 -8.00 10.95
N VAL A 369 14.07 -8.24 9.67
CA VAL A 369 12.74 -8.09 9.10
C VAL A 369 11.83 -9.16 9.71
N GLN A 370 10.78 -8.70 10.40
CA GLN A 370 9.74 -9.52 11.00
C GLN A 370 8.47 -9.40 10.18
N TYR A 371 7.70 -10.48 10.11
CA TYR A 371 6.52 -10.61 9.25
C TYR A 371 5.26 -10.73 10.10
N PHE A 372 4.28 -9.85 9.86
CA PHE A 372 3.06 -9.76 10.68
C PHE A 372 1.80 -9.85 9.82
N LEU A 373 0.84 -10.61 10.33
CA LEU A 373 -0.53 -10.70 9.82
C LEU A 373 -1.49 -10.32 10.94
N VAL A 374 -2.52 -9.54 10.63
CA VAL A 374 -3.55 -9.13 11.58
C VAL A 374 -4.91 -9.60 11.07
N THR A 375 -5.58 -10.44 11.85
CA THR A 375 -6.90 -11.01 11.52
C THR A 375 -7.87 -10.87 12.67
N ASP A 376 -9.14 -11.24 12.43
CA ASP A 376 -10.13 -11.42 13.50
C ASP A 376 -9.64 -12.42 14.57
N TYR A 377 -10.03 -12.19 15.82
CA TYR A 377 -10.00 -13.22 16.85
C TYR A 377 -11.17 -14.20 16.65
N GLU A 378 -10.85 -15.48 16.43
CA GLU A 378 -11.84 -16.48 15.97
C GLU A 378 -12.29 -17.48 17.05
N GLY A 379 -12.06 -17.16 18.31
CA GLY A 379 -12.50 -17.97 19.44
C GLY A 379 -11.54 -19.10 19.81
N GLU A 380 -12.11 -20.20 20.30
CA GLU A 380 -11.37 -21.29 20.94
C GLU A 380 -11.10 -22.43 19.95
N THR A 381 -10.01 -23.18 20.15
CA THR A 381 -9.76 -24.33 19.27
C THR A 381 -10.73 -25.48 19.54
N LEU A 382 -11.08 -26.23 18.51
CA LEU A 382 -11.92 -27.42 18.63
C LEU A 382 -11.25 -28.50 19.51
N TYR A 383 -9.92 -28.53 19.55
CA TYR A 383 -9.14 -29.33 20.50
C TYR A 383 -9.49 -28.98 21.96
N ASP A 384 -9.49 -27.70 22.32
CA ASP A 384 -9.79 -27.26 23.69
C ASP A 384 -11.27 -27.44 24.04
N VAL A 385 -12.17 -27.17 23.09
CA VAL A 385 -13.63 -27.34 23.28
C VAL A 385 -14.02 -28.82 23.44
N SER A 386 -13.50 -29.72 22.60
CA SER A 386 -13.77 -31.16 22.76
C SER A 386 -13.12 -31.77 24.00
N GLY A 387 -11.94 -31.25 24.42
CA GLY A 387 -11.27 -31.67 25.64
C GLY A 387 -12.08 -31.41 26.91
N ARG A 388 -12.78 -30.27 26.98
CA ARG A 388 -13.58 -29.86 28.15
C ARG A 388 -15.04 -30.36 28.15
N THR A 389 -15.55 -30.74 26.98
CA THR A 389 -16.92 -31.26 26.84
C THR A 389 -16.97 -32.69 27.41
N LYS A 390 -17.78 -32.90 28.46
CA LYS A 390 -17.90 -34.21 29.13
C LYS A 390 -18.57 -35.20 28.17
N GLY A 391 -17.93 -36.35 27.95
CA GLY A 391 -18.43 -37.37 27.03
C GLY A 391 -18.10 -37.16 25.55
N GLY A 392 -17.43 -36.05 25.19
CA GLY A 392 -17.13 -35.69 23.81
C GLY A 392 -18.26 -34.91 23.14
N ILE A 393 -18.08 -34.60 21.85
CA ILE A 393 -19.09 -33.90 21.04
C ILE A 393 -20.24 -34.88 20.73
N SER A 394 -21.49 -34.45 20.90
CA SER A 394 -22.64 -35.30 20.56
C SER A 394 -22.71 -35.65 19.08
N TYR A 395 -23.38 -36.76 18.79
CA TYR A 395 -23.54 -37.29 17.44
C TYR A 395 -23.99 -36.24 16.41
N PHE A 396 -25.06 -35.48 16.70
CA PHE A 396 -25.59 -34.50 15.76
C PHE A 396 -24.64 -33.33 15.54
N ASN A 397 -23.99 -32.84 16.59
CA ASN A 397 -22.99 -31.77 16.46
C ASN A 397 -21.73 -32.23 15.75
N LEU A 398 -21.31 -33.49 15.95
CA LEU A 398 -20.18 -34.07 15.25
C LEU A 398 -20.44 -34.10 13.74
N MET A 399 -21.62 -34.55 13.31
CA MET A 399 -22.02 -34.52 11.89
C MET A 399 -22.02 -33.09 11.34
N ARG A 400 -22.61 -32.12 12.07
CA ARG A 400 -22.64 -30.71 11.64
C ARG A 400 -21.25 -30.10 11.51
N ILE A 401 -20.38 -30.31 12.49
CA ILE A 401 -19.01 -29.79 12.49
C ILE A 401 -18.23 -30.41 11.32
N THR A 402 -18.34 -31.73 11.14
CA THR A 402 -17.66 -32.43 10.03
C THR A 402 -18.14 -31.93 8.67
N TYR A 403 -19.47 -31.82 8.48
CA TYR A 403 -20.07 -31.29 7.26
C TYR A 403 -19.56 -29.87 6.96
N LYS A 404 -19.64 -28.96 7.94
CA LYS A 404 -19.20 -27.57 7.77
C LYS A 404 -17.70 -27.49 7.49
N LEU A 405 -16.86 -28.31 8.13
CA LEU A 405 -15.42 -28.33 7.88
C LEU A 405 -15.10 -28.78 6.45
N LEU A 406 -15.82 -29.78 5.93
CA LEU A 406 -15.70 -30.21 4.53
C LEU A 406 -16.10 -29.09 3.56
N CYS A 407 -17.17 -28.32 3.84
CA CYS A 407 -17.54 -27.16 3.02
C CYS A 407 -16.45 -26.06 3.00
N ILE A 408 -15.81 -25.82 4.15
CA ILE A 408 -14.70 -24.85 4.26
C ILE A 408 -13.51 -25.33 3.42
N LEU A 409 -13.12 -26.60 3.54
CA LEU A 409 -12.03 -27.17 2.75
C LEU A 409 -12.33 -27.15 1.26
N GLU A 410 -13.56 -27.45 0.85
CA GLU A 410 -13.96 -27.35 -0.55
C GLU A 410 -13.84 -25.92 -1.07
N SER A 411 -14.25 -24.92 -0.28
CA SER A 411 -14.12 -23.51 -0.65
C SER A 411 -12.64 -23.14 -0.89
N LEU A 412 -11.74 -23.63 -0.03
CA LEU A 412 -10.29 -23.46 -0.20
C LEU A 412 -9.77 -24.16 -1.47
N HIS A 413 -10.22 -25.41 -1.71
CA HIS A 413 -9.83 -26.21 -2.87
C HIS A 413 -10.33 -25.63 -4.19
N MET A 414 -11.52 -25.04 -4.20
CA MET A 414 -12.10 -24.33 -5.34
C MET A 414 -11.35 -23.05 -5.67
N ARG A 415 -10.72 -22.42 -4.67
CA ARG A 415 -9.78 -21.31 -4.86
C ARG A 415 -8.37 -21.75 -5.27
N GLY A 416 -8.15 -23.06 -5.41
CA GLY A 416 -6.93 -23.64 -5.95
C GLY A 416 -5.85 -23.93 -4.92
N PHE A 417 -6.15 -23.92 -3.62
CA PHE A 417 -5.19 -24.21 -2.55
C PHE A 417 -5.53 -25.53 -1.85
N CYS A 418 -4.52 -26.22 -1.29
CA CYS A 418 -4.71 -27.23 -0.25
C CYS A 418 -4.11 -26.74 1.07
N HIS A 419 -4.70 -27.12 2.20
CA HIS A 419 -4.28 -26.64 3.52
C HIS A 419 -3.04 -27.34 4.04
N ARG A 420 -3.00 -28.68 3.95
CA ARG A 420 -1.85 -29.54 4.32
C ARG A 420 -1.50 -29.62 5.81
N ASP A 421 -2.36 -29.09 6.69
CA ASP A 421 -2.15 -29.09 8.14
C ASP A 421 -3.49 -29.02 8.90
N VAL A 422 -4.49 -29.76 8.41
CA VAL A 422 -5.82 -29.80 9.02
C VAL A 422 -5.80 -30.67 10.27
N HIS A 423 -6.04 -30.08 11.43
CA HIS A 423 -6.14 -30.78 12.71
C HIS A 423 -7.00 -29.98 13.71
N ALA A 424 -7.40 -30.60 14.83
CA ALA A 424 -8.34 -29.99 15.78
C ALA A 424 -7.87 -28.65 16.42
N ARG A 425 -6.57 -28.34 16.40
CA ARG A 425 -6.06 -27.03 16.86
C ARG A 425 -6.15 -25.90 15.82
N ASN A 426 -6.34 -26.25 14.54
CA ASN A 426 -6.46 -25.30 13.42
C ASN A 426 -7.93 -25.11 13.00
N VAL A 427 -8.86 -25.83 13.64
CA VAL A 427 -10.29 -25.58 13.55
C VAL A 427 -10.68 -24.82 14.81
N VAL A 428 -11.18 -23.61 14.65
CA VAL A 428 -11.65 -22.75 15.74
C VAL A 428 -13.15 -22.60 15.71
N ILE A 429 -13.73 -22.36 16.88
CA ILE A 429 -15.16 -22.29 17.10
C ILE A 429 -15.48 -21.09 17.99
N ARG A 430 -16.49 -20.32 17.58
CA ARG A 430 -16.92 -19.11 18.28
C ARG A 430 -18.42 -18.95 18.20
N GLN A 431 -19.03 -18.46 19.27
CA GLN A 431 -20.38 -17.94 19.23
C GLN A 431 -20.33 -16.49 18.71
N GLU A 432 -21.03 -16.24 17.61
CA GLU A 432 -21.16 -14.90 17.03
C GLU A 432 -22.23 -14.07 17.77
N TYR A 433 -22.33 -12.78 17.44
CA TYR A 433 -23.30 -11.86 18.06
C TYR A 433 -24.77 -12.24 17.80
N ASP A 434 -25.05 -13.02 16.76
CA ASP A 434 -26.38 -13.58 16.46
C ASP A 434 -26.72 -14.80 17.36
N GLY A 435 -25.82 -15.17 18.26
CA GLY A 435 -25.95 -16.31 19.16
C GLY A 435 -25.63 -17.65 18.50
N LEU A 436 -25.32 -17.69 17.20
CA LEU A 436 -24.99 -18.91 16.48
C LEU A 436 -23.51 -19.25 16.63
N VAL A 437 -23.23 -20.56 16.76
CA VAL A 437 -21.86 -21.06 16.77
C VAL A 437 -21.38 -21.32 15.35
N ARG A 438 -20.25 -20.73 14.99
CA ARG A 438 -19.58 -20.88 13.70
C ARG A 438 -18.21 -21.51 13.88
N ILE A 439 -17.80 -22.28 12.87
CA ILE A 439 -16.45 -22.83 12.79
C ILE A 439 -15.67 -22.12 11.69
N LYS A 440 -14.37 -21.95 11.92
CA LYS A 440 -13.43 -21.41 10.94
C LYS A 440 -12.15 -22.23 10.93
N LEU A 441 -11.47 -22.24 9.79
CA LEU A 441 -10.16 -22.86 9.61
C LEU A 441 -9.09 -21.77 9.68
N ILE A 442 -8.02 -22.02 10.42
CA ILE A 442 -6.91 -21.09 10.62
C ILE A 442 -5.57 -21.76 10.31
N ASP A 443 -4.52 -20.95 10.22
CA ASP A 443 -3.12 -21.35 10.05
C ASP A 443 -2.77 -21.94 8.67
N PHE A 444 -2.57 -21.05 7.70
CA PHE A 444 -2.32 -21.43 6.30
C PHE A 444 -0.83 -21.43 5.91
N GLY A 445 0.12 -21.40 6.85
CA GLY A 445 1.55 -21.32 6.54
C GLY A 445 2.08 -22.53 5.75
N MET A 446 1.39 -23.67 5.83
CA MET A 446 1.73 -24.91 5.09
C MET A 446 0.99 -25.05 3.76
N SER A 447 0.08 -24.13 3.44
CA SER A 447 -0.78 -24.20 2.25
C SER A 447 0.04 -24.06 0.95
N LEU A 448 -0.40 -24.75 -0.10
CA LEU A 448 0.21 -24.70 -1.43
C LEU A 448 -0.86 -24.75 -2.53
N PRO A 449 -0.53 -24.32 -3.76
CA PRO A 449 -1.40 -24.55 -4.91
C PRO A 449 -1.69 -26.04 -5.11
N LEU A 450 -2.96 -26.36 -5.37
CA LEU A 450 -3.43 -27.74 -5.57
C LEU A 450 -3.03 -28.30 -6.94
N THR A 451 -2.79 -27.42 -7.93
CA THR A 451 -2.43 -27.81 -9.31
C THR A 451 -1.12 -27.12 -9.72
N PRO A 452 -0.07 -27.89 -10.12
CA PRO A 452 -0.01 -29.34 -10.03
C PRO A 452 -0.01 -29.85 -8.57
N PRO A 453 -0.39 -31.11 -8.31
CA PRO A 453 -0.34 -31.71 -6.98
C PRO A 453 1.03 -31.52 -6.30
N PRO A 454 1.10 -30.94 -5.08
CA PRO A 454 2.37 -30.70 -4.41
C PRO A 454 3.13 -31.99 -4.11
N ALA A 455 4.36 -32.08 -4.62
CA ALA A 455 5.27 -33.16 -4.25
C ALA A 455 5.72 -33.03 -2.78
N PRO A 456 5.92 -34.15 -2.07
CA PRO A 456 6.37 -34.14 -0.69
C PRO A 456 7.83 -33.68 -0.62
N LYS A 457 8.03 -32.45 -0.13
CA LYS A 457 9.37 -31.89 0.14
C LYS A 457 9.83 -32.14 1.58
N THR A 458 8.89 -32.43 2.47
CA THR A 458 9.10 -32.61 3.90
C THR A 458 8.17 -33.72 4.39
N ASP A 459 8.58 -34.45 5.43
CA ASP A 459 7.71 -35.43 6.09
C ASP A 459 6.55 -34.72 6.80
N LEU A 460 5.33 -34.92 6.28
CA LEU A 460 4.08 -34.40 6.86
C LEU A 460 3.35 -35.45 7.71
N THR A 461 3.99 -36.57 8.04
CA THR A 461 3.39 -37.62 8.86
C THR A 461 2.95 -37.07 10.21
N SER A 462 1.66 -37.18 10.49
CA SER A 462 1.02 -36.79 11.74
C SER A 462 -0.18 -37.69 12.03
N TRP A 463 -0.75 -37.59 13.23
CA TRP A 463 -1.97 -38.35 13.58
C TRP A 463 -3.13 -38.02 12.63
N HIS A 464 -3.24 -36.75 12.20
CA HIS A 464 -4.27 -36.26 11.30
C HIS A 464 -3.91 -36.37 9.80
N ALA A 465 -2.72 -36.85 9.44
CA ALA A 465 -2.36 -37.06 8.04
C ALA A 465 -3.08 -38.27 7.43
N SER A 466 -3.35 -38.24 6.11
CA SER A 466 -3.85 -39.39 5.37
C SER A 466 -2.80 -40.51 5.26
N LEU A 467 -3.22 -41.70 4.85
CA LEU A 467 -2.29 -42.82 4.63
C LEU A 467 -1.33 -42.53 3.47
N GLU A 468 -1.83 -41.89 2.41
CA GLU A 468 -1.08 -41.50 1.22
C GLU A 468 0.01 -40.48 1.57
N VAL A 469 -0.29 -39.51 2.45
CA VAL A 469 0.70 -38.56 2.97
C VAL A 469 1.76 -39.27 3.80
N CYS A 470 1.39 -40.22 4.66
CA CYS A 470 2.34 -41.03 5.42
C CYS A 470 3.23 -41.91 4.52
N ARG A 471 2.76 -42.27 3.32
CA ARG A 471 3.54 -43.01 2.30
C ARG A 471 4.47 -42.11 1.49
N GLY A 472 4.40 -40.78 1.67
CA GLY A 472 5.17 -39.83 0.87
C GLY A 472 4.66 -39.73 -0.57
N GLU A 473 3.34 -39.84 -0.78
CA GLU A 473 2.71 -39.58 -2.08
C GLU A 473 2.50 -38.07 -2.31
N ALA A 474 2.18 -37.69 -3.56
CA ALA A 474 1.86 -36.30 -3.89
C ALA A 474 0.55 -35.86 -3.23
N TYR A 475 0.52 -34.66 -2.66
CA TYR A 475 -0.62 -34.15 -1.92
C TYR A 475 -1.78 -33.82 -2.85
N THR A 476 -2.99 -34.18 -2.45
CA THR A 476 -4.24 -33.92 -3.17
C THR A 476 -5.30 -33.35 -2.24
N ARG A 477 -6.43 -32.92 -2.81
CA ARG A 477 -7.58 -32.45 -2.01
C ARG A 477 -8.10 -33.50 -1.04
N PHE A 478 -8.03 -34.77 -1.43
CA PHE A 478 -8.55 -35.88 -0.64
C PHE A 478 -7.80 -36.01 0.68
N ASP A 479 -6.53 -35.60 0.72
CA ASP A 479 -5.72 -35.65 1.95
C ASP A 479 -6.23 -34.66 3.00
N ASP A 480 -6.61 -33.44 2.62
CA ASP A 480 -7.27 -32.48 3.53
C ASP A 480 -8.63 -33.01 4.01
N LEU A 481 -9.41 -33.63 3.12
CA LEU A 481 -10.74 -34.16 3.46
C LEU A 481 -10.64 -35.37 4.41
N ILE A 482 -9.66 -36.25 4.22
CA ILE A 482 -9.35 -37.33 5.17
C ILE A 482 -8.92 -36.74 6.51
N SER A 483 -8.06 -35.72 6.53
CA SER A 483 -7.69 -35.03 7.77
C SER A 483 -8.90 -34.48 8.53
N ALA A 484 -9.92 -33.95 7.85
CA ALA A 484 -11.17 -33.53 8.49
C ALA A 484 -11.95 -34.68 9.16
N ILE A 485 -11.97 -35.87 8.55
CA ILE A 485 -12.54 -37.09 9.18
C ILE A 485 -11.76 -37.45 10.43
N LEU A 486 -10.43 -37.38 10.35
CA LEU A 486 -9.57 -37.66 11.50
C LEU A 486 -9.80 -36.64 12.63
N VAL A 487 -10.02 -35.35 12.31
CA VAL A 487 -10.46 -34.36 13.31
C VAL A 487 -11.75 -34.79 13.99
N ALA A 488 -12.76 -35.26 13.25
CA ALA A 488 -13.99 -35.76 13.84
C ALA A 488 -13.73 -36.91 14.82
N MET A 489 -12.91 -37.89 14.44
CA MET A 489 -12.50 -39.01 15.31
C MET A 489 -11.78 -38.52 16.57
N TRP A 490 -10.89 -37.53 16.44
CA TRP A 490 -10.18 -36.94 17.57
C TRP A 490 -11.14 -36.30 18.58
N THR A 491 -12.16 -35.59 18.11
CA THR A 491 -13.11 -34.88 19.00
C THR A 491 -14.01 -35.80 19.83
N ILE A 492 -14.17 -37.06 19.41
CA ILE A 492 -14.85 -38.11 20.18
C ILE A 492 -13.88 -39.04 20.91
N ARG A 493 -12.58 -38.70 20.94
CA ARG A 493 -11.52 -39.45 21.63
C ARG A 493 -11.34 -40.88 21.11
N LEU A 494 -11.61 -41.10 19.82
CA LEU A 494 -11.32 -42.37 19.16
C LEU A 494 -9.87 -42.36 18.67
N ASP A 495 -9.03 -43.24 19.23
CA ASP A 495 -7.60 -43.30 18.93
C ASP A 495 -7.15 -44.68 18.39
N PRO A 496 -7.39 -44.97 17.10
CA PRO A 496 -6.92 -46.21 16.49
C PRO A 496 -5.41 -46.19 16.19
N PHE A 497 -4.77 -45.01 16.20
CA PHE A 497 -3.39 -44.83 15.74
C PHE A 497 -2.38 -44.74 16.88
N GLY A 498 -2.82 -44.54 18.13
CA GLY A 498 -1.92 -44.39 19.27
C GLY A 498 -1.08 -43.12 19.16
N ASN A 499 0.03 -43.08 19.91
CA ASN A 499 0.89 -41.91 20.03
C ASN A 499 2.28 -42.06 19.37
N ASP A 500 2.63 -43.26 18.90
CA ASP A 500 3.94 -43.49 18.26
C ASP A 500 3.87 -43.14 16.77
N LYS A 501 4.58 -42.06 16.40
CA LYS A 501 4.66 -41.58 15.02
C LYS A 501 5.19 -42.66 14.06
N ASN A 502 6.08 -43.55 14.51
CA ASN A 502 6.64 -44.60 13.67
C ASN A 502 5.61 -45.69 13.35
N GLU A 503 4.57 -45.84 14.17
CA GLU A 503 3.51 -46.82 13.96
C GLU A 503 2.32 -46.27 13.15
N TYR A 504 2.24 -44.95 12.95
CA TYR A 504 1.09 -44.32 12.27
C TYR A 504 0.81 -44.92 10.91
N GLN A 505 1.83 -45.14 10.08
CA GLN A 505 1.63 -45.73 8.76
C GLN A 505 1.04 -47.14 8.85
N ALA A 506 1.59 -48.00 9.71
CA ALA A 506 1.12 -49.38 9.88
C ALA A 506 -0.32 -49.44 10.42
N ARG A 507 -0.64 -48.61 11.41
CA ARG A 507 -1.99 -48.54 11.99
C ARG A 507 -3.01 -47.91 11.04
N LYS A 508 -2.61 -46.93 10.23
CA LYS A 508 -3.46 -46.37 9.17
C LYS A 508 -3.74 -47.39 8.07
N VAL A 509 -2.79 -48.28 7.72
CA VAL A 509 -3.05 -49.41 6.82
C VAL A 509 -4.12 -50.35 7.41
N ALA A 510 -4.03 -50.66 8.71
CA ALA A 510 -5.04 -51.51 9.38
C ALA A 510 -6.42 -50.84 9.43
N PHE A 511 -6.47 -49.52 9.62
CA PHE A 511 -7.71 -48.75 9.57
C PHE A 511 -8.32 -48.71 8.17
N ASP A 512 -7.52 -48.37 7.15
CA ASP A 512 -7.94 -48.26 5.74
C ASP A 512 -8.50 -49.58 5.19
N ALA A 513 -7.97 -50.72 5.65
CA ALA A 513 -8.46 -52.05 5.25
C ALA A 513 -9.92 -52.32 5.65
N ASN A 514 -10.37 -51.80 6.81
CA ASN A 514 -11.76 -51.94 7.24
C ASN A 514 -12.16 -50.83 8.22
N PRO A 515 -12.49 -49.62 7.75
CA PRO A 515 -12.77 -48.49 8.64
C PRO A 515 -13.99 -48.70 9.53
N LEU A 516 -14.98 -49.48 9.08
CA LEU A 516 -16.28 -49.62 9.77
C LEU A 516 -16.22 -50.39 11.09
N VAL A 517 -15.20 -51.22 11.33
CA VAL A 517 -15.08 -52.00 12.59
C VAL A 517 -14.66 -51.14 13.77
N TRP A 518 -14.10 -49.96 13.50
CA TRP A 518 -13.64 -49.01 14.52
C TRP A 518 -14.76 -48.16 15.11
N PHE A 519 -15.98 -48.26 14.55
CA PHE A 519 -17.11 -47.40 14.93
C PHE A 519 -18.29 -48.21 15.45
N THR A 520 -18.95 -47.68 16.47
CA THR A 520 -20.27 -48.15 16.93
C THR A 520 -21.31 -47.95 15.82
N LYS A 521 -22.46 -48.63 15.93
CA LYS A 521 -23.54 -48.59 14.92
C LYS A 521 -23.89 -47.15 14.51
N GLU A 522 -24.01 -46.25 15.48
CA GLU A 522 -24.34 -44.84 15.27
C GLU A 522 -23.23 -44.08 14.55
N LEU A 523 -21.95 -44.33 14.87
CA LEU A 523 -20.82 -43.61 14.29
C LEU A 523 -20.29 -44.21 12.97
N LYS A 524 -20.92 -45.27 12.44
CA LYS A 524 -20.49 -45.91 11.18
C LYS A 524 -20.51 -44.96 9.98
N TRP A 525 -21.25 -43.85 10.02
CA TRP A 525 -21.22 -42.85 8.96
C TRP A 525 -19.81 -42.25 8.76
N ILE A 526 -18.98 -42.15 9.81
CA ILE A 526 -17.59 -41.66 9.72
C ILE A 526 -16.76 -42.60 8.83
N GLY A 527 -16.86 -43.91 9.06
CA GLY A 527 -16.19 -44.92 8.24
C GLY A 527 -16.76 -45.00 6.82
N LYS A 528 -18.07 -44.81 6.64
CA LYS A 528 -18.69 -44.72 5.30
C LYS A 528 -18.19 -43.49 4.53
N LEU A 529 -18.05 -42.35 5.21
CA LEU A 529 -17.49 -41.12 4.66
C LEU A 529 -16.03 -41.32 4.23
N TYR A 530 -15.21 -41.95 5.09
CA TYR A 530 -13.84 -42.30 4.74
C TYR A 530 -13.77 -43.14 3.45
N ASN A 531 -14.56 -44.22 3.39
CA ASN A 531 -14.62 -45.07 2.19
C ASN A 531 -15.10 -44.31 0.95
N SER A 532 -16.08 -43.41 1.10
CA SER A 532 -16.57 -42.57 0.00
C SER A 532 -15.47 -41.66 -0.56
N ILE A 533 -14.67 -41.04 0.29
CA ILE A 533 -13.58 -40.15 -0.12
C ILE A 533 -12.45 -40.96 -0.79
N GLN A 534 -12.10 -42.12 -0.26
CA GLN A 534 -11.12 -43.01 -0.90
C GLN A 534 -11.60 -43.53 -2.27
N LEU A 535 -12.89 -43.84 -2.42
CA LEU A 535 -13.46 -44.20 -3.72
C LEU A 535 -13.34 -43.03 -4.71
N GLN A 536 -13.68 -41.82 -4.30
CA GLN A 536 -13.56 -40.62 -5.15
C GLN A 536 -12.10 -40.29 -5.50
N ARG A 537 -11.13 -40.62 -4.64
CA ARG A 537 -9.70 -40.46 -4.96
C ARG A 537 -9.31 -41.20 -6.24
N SER A 538 -9.89 -42.38 -6.47
CA SER A 538 -9.63 -43.20 -7.66
C SER A 538 -10.58 -42.96 -8.83
N SER A 539 -11.84 -42.58 -8.56
CA SER A 539 -12.89 -42.43 -9.57
C SER A 539 -13.18 -41.00 -10.02
N GLY A 540 -12.62 -40.00 -9.34
CA GLY A 540 -12.87 -38.58 -9.58
C GLY A 540 -13.70 -37.93 -8.46
N TYR A 541 -13.47 -36.63 -8.25
CA TYR A 541 -14.15 -35.86 -7.21
C TYR A 541 -15.59 -35.52 -7.60
N SER A 542 -16.54 -35.77 -6.70
CA SER A 542 -17.95 -35.42 -6.84
C SER A 542 -18.48 -34.78 -5.55
N HIS A 543 -18.76 -33.47 -5.62
CA HIS A 543 -19.36 -32.70 -4.52
C HIS A 543 -20.68 -33.32 -4.07
N THR A 544 -21.59 -33.52 -5.03
CA THR A 544 -22.95 -34.01 -4.78
C THR A 544 -22.92 -35.37 -4.09
N ASP A 545 -22.10 -36.31 -4.57
CA ASP A 545 -21.99 -37.62 -3.93
C ASP A 545 -21.43 -37.54 -2.52
N MET A 546 -20.51 -36.62 -2.24
CA MET A 546 -19.92 -36.47 -0.92
C MET A 546 -20.93 -35.91 0.10
N PHE A 547 -21.68 -34.87 -0.27
CA PHE A 547 -22.57 -34.16 0.67
C PHE A 547 -23.97 -34.78 0.77
N ASP A 548 -24.54 -35.31 -0.31
CA ASP A 548 -25.85 -35.99 -0.27
C ASP A 548 -25.81 -37.25 0.59
N ASN A 549 -24.63 -37.86 0.73
CA ASN A 549 -24.43 -39.03 1.55
C ASN A 549 -24.73 -38.78 3.04
N PHE A 550 -24.57 -37.56 3.56
CA PHE A 550 -24.93 -37.23 4.94
C PHE A 550 -26.44 -37.43 5.18
N HIS A 551 -27.28 -36.96 4.27
CA HIS A 551 -28.74 -37.14 4.35
C HIS A 551 -29.14 -38.61 4.11
N LYS A 552 -28.41 -39.34 3.26
CA LYS A 552 -28.65 -40.78 3.06
C LYS A 552 -28.31 -41.61 4.31
N TRP A 553 -27.28 -41.23 5.06
CA TRP A 553 -26.88 -41.95 6.27
C TRP A 553 -27.76 -41.57 7.47
N ASP A 554 -28.24 -40.34 7.51
CA ASP A 554 -29.14 -39.84 8.53
C ASP A 554 -30.20 -38.90 7.90
N PRO A 555 -31.43 -39.40 7.66
CA PRO A 555 -32.49 -38.58 7.08
C PRO A 555 -32.96 -37.41 7.97
N GLU A 556 -32.66 -37.44 9.28
CA GLU A 556 -32.98 -36.34 10.21
C GLU A 556 -31.88 -35.27 10.22
N PHE A 557 -30.75 -35.51 9.55
CA PHE A 557 -29.67 -34.54 9.45
C PHE A 557 -30.05 -33.36 8.56
N ASP A 558 -30.12 -32.18 9.18
CA ASP A 558 -30.22 -30.89 8.51
C ASP A 558 -28.90 -30.12 8.65
N PRO A 559 -28.14 -29.91 7.55
CA PRO A 559 -26.88 -29.16 7.59
C PRO A 559 -27.04 -27.66 7.91
N THR A 560 -28.25 -27.12 7.79
CA THR A 560 -28.58 -25.72 8.08
C THR A 560 -28.89 -25.48 9.55
N SER A 561 -29.28 -26.54 10.28
CA SER A 561 -29.54 -26.45 11.71
C SER A 561 -28.28 -25.99 12.51
N PRO A 562 -28.47 -25.17 13.56
CA PRO A 562 -27.37 -24.62 14.32
C PRO A 562 -26.65 -25.69 15.15
N ILE A 563 -25.37 -25.46 15.45
CA ILE A 563 -24.62 -26.29 16.41
C ILE A 563 -25.17 -25.97 17.81
N THR A 564 -25.70 -26.98 18.49
CA THR A 564 -26.20 -26.82 19.85
C THR A 564 -25.03 -26.65 20.81
N HIS A 565 -25.18 -25.73 21.76
CA HIS A 565 -24.10 -25.37 22.65
C HIS A 565 -24.63 -24.81 23.97
N SER A 566 -23.77 -24.82 24.98
CA SER A 566 -23.96 -24.10 26.23
C SER A 566 -22.71 -23.28 26.53
N VAL A 567 -22.88 -22.16 27.25
CA VAL A 567 -21.77 -21.33 27.72
C VAL A 567 -21.77 -21.39 29.24
N ILE A 568 -20.70 -21.95 29.81
CA ILE A 568 -20.52 -22.11 31.26
C ILE A 568 -19.21 -21.44 31.64
N GLU A 569 -19.25 -20.51 32.60
CA GLU A 569 -18.05 -19.76 33.05
C GLU A 569 -17.28 -19.11 31.88
N ASN A 570 -18.01 -18.54 30.92
CA ASN A 570 -17.47 -17.92 29.71
C ASN A 570 -16.70 -18.87 28.77
N GLN A 571 -16.92 -20.19 28.91
CA GLN A 571 -16.34 -21.21 28.04
C GLN A 571 -17.43 -21.92 27.21
N LEU A 572 -17.16 -22.09 25.92
CA LEU A 572 -18.09 -22.77 25.03
C LEU A 572 -18.04 -24.29 25.22
N ARG A 573 -19.20 -24.93 25.30
CA ARG A 573 -19.38 -26.38 25.32
C ARG A 573 -20.31 -26.80 24.20
N ILE A 574 -19.95 -27.86 23.49
CA ILE A 574 -20.72 -28.38 22.35
C ILE A 574 -21.34 -29.71 22.78
N GLU A 575 -22.56 -29.63 23.29
CA GLU A 575 -23.32 -30.75 23.85
C GLU A 575 -24.44 -31.20 22.90
#